data_AF-A0A3N6YDH2-F1
#
_entry.id   AF-A0A3N6YDH2-F1
#
_cell.length_a   1.000
_cell.length_b   1.000
_cell.length_c   1.000
_cell.angle_alpha   90.00
_cell.angle_beta   90.00
_cell.angle_gamma   90.00
#
_symmetry.space_group_name_H-M   'P 1'
#
loop_
_entity.id
_entity.type
_entity.pdbx_description
1 polymer ?
#
loop_
_entity_poly.entity_id
_entity_poly.type
_entity_poly.pdbx_seq_one_letter_code
_entity_poly.pdbx_strand_id
1 'polypeptide(L)' 'MAKALVGYLAGPSYDHAAPELARLRRRVADLENEVARLKAENDGLVEALGSRVDDVSELLEPVTR' A
#
# COMPACT_ATOMS: atom_id res chain seq x y z
N MET A 1 -29.45 25.75 8.55
CA MET A 1 -28.36 24.92 8.00
C MET A 1 -28.83 23.60 7.37
N ALA A 2 -29.91 22.95 7.85
CA ALA A 2 -30.43 21.71 7.25
C ALA A 2 -30.85 21.84 5.76
N LYS A 3 -31.37 23.00 5.33
CA LYS A 3 -31.82 23.22 3.94
C LYS A 3 -30.69 23.19 2.90
N ALA A 4 -29.46 23.55 3.29
CA ALA A 4 -28.28 23.44 2.42
C ALA A 4 -27.83 21.98 2.26
N LEU A 5 -27.94 21.19 3.33
CA LEU A 5 -27.68 19.74 3.31
C LEU A 5 -28.70 18.99 2.45
N VAL A 6 -29.98 19.33 2.57
CA VAL A 6 -31.05 18.74 1.74
C VAL A 6 -30.85 19.09 0.26
N GLY A 7 -30.49 20.34 -0.07
CA GLY A 7 -30.20 20.73 -1.45
C GLY A 7 -28.93 20.10 -2.04
N TYR A 8 -27.93 19.81 -1.21
CA TYR A 8 -26.72 19.10 -1.61
C TYR A 8 -26.95 17.59 -1.80
N LEU A 9 -27.79 16.98 -0.96
CA LEU A 9 -28.17 15.56 -1.03
C LEU A 9 -29.23 15.26 -2.11
N ALA A 10 -30.05 16.23 -2.48
CA ALA A 10 -31.09 16.10 -3.51
C ALA A 10 -30.72 16.81 -4.83
N GLY A 11 -29.52 17.37 -4.92
CA GLY A 11 -29.01 18.05 -6.12
C GLY A 11 -28.22 17.10 -7.03
N PRO A 12 -27.81 17.58 -8.22
CA PRO A 12 -27.06 16.80 -9.23
C PRO A 12 -25.80 16.09 -8.68
N SER A 13 -25.26 16.58 -7.56
CA SER A 13 -24.13 16.02 -6.82
C SER A 13 -24.35 14.59 -6.30
N TYR A 14 -25.60 14.19 -6.01
CA TYR A 14 -25.90 12.85 -5.49
C TYR A 14 -25.81 11.77 -6.58
N ASP A 15 -26.24 12.10 -7.80
CA ASP A 15 -26.14 11.21 -8.96
C ASP A 15 -24.68 10.88 -9.33
N HIS A 16 -23.76 11.78 -9.00
CA HIS A 16 -22.32 11.58 -9.18
C HIS A 16 -21.61 10.92 -7.98
N ALA A 17 -22.24 10.87 -6.80
CA ALA A 17 -21.61 10.34 -5.59
C ALA A 17 -21.40 8.81 -5.66
N ALA A 18 -22.39 8.07 -6.19
CA ALA A 18 -22.29 6.61 -6.33
C ALA A 18 -21.16 6.14 -7.27
N PRO A 19 -21.01 6.67 -8.51
CA PRO A 19 -19.91 6.28 -9.39
C PRO A 19 -18.54 6.71 -8.85
N GLU A 20 -18.44 7.88 -8.21
CA GLU A 20 -17.19 8.32 -7.58
C GLU A 20 -16.79 7.43 -6.39
N LEU A 21 -17.75 7.03 -5.55
CA LEU A 21 -17.49 6.08 -4.47
C LEU A 21 -17.04 4.71 -5.02
N ALA A 22 -17.63 4.25 -6.14
CA ALA A 22 -17.21 3.02 -6.80
C ALA A 22 -15.77 3.11 -7.35
N ARG A 23 -15.41 4.25 -7.97
CA ARG A 23 -14.05 4.52 -8.44
C ARG A 23 -13.05 4.56 -7.28
N LEU A 24 -13.40 5.24 -6.19
CA LEU A 24 -12.54 5.34 -5.01
C LEU A 24 -12.33 3.96 -4.40
N ARG A 25 -13.38 3.16 -4.24
CA ARG A 25 -13.28 1.77 -3.72
C ARG A 25 -12.37 0.91 -4.59
N ARG A 26 -12.49 0.99 -5.92
CA ARG A 26 -11.60 0.27 -6.83
C ARG A 26 -10.15 0.71 -6.64
N ARG A 27 -9.90 2.02 -6.60
CA ARG A 27 -8.54 2.55 -6.41
C ARG A 27 -7.94 2.16 -5.06
N VAL A 28 -8.75 2.12 -4.00
CA VAL A 28 -8.30 1.63 -2.69
C VAL A 28 -7.89 0.16 -2.78
N ALA A 29 -8.71 -0.70 -3.38
CA ALA A 29 -8.37 -2.11 -3.55
C ALA A 29 -7.10 -2.31 -4.39
N ASP A 30 -6.93 -1.53 -5.47
CA ASP A 30 -5.72 -1.57 -6.30
C ASP A 30 -4.48 -1.16 -5.49
N LEU A 31 -4.58 -0.09 -4.68
CA LEU A 31 -3.49 0.36 -3.82
C LEU A 31 -3.17 -0.64 -2.70
N GLU A 32 -4.18 -1.27 -2.11
CA GLU A 32 -4.00 -2.31 -1.09
C GLU A 32 -3.24 -3.53 -1.67
N ASN A 33 -3.59 -3.95 -2.88
CA ASN A 33 -2.88 -5.01 -3.59
C ASN A 33 -1.43 -4.63 -3.88
N GLU A 34 -1.18 -3.40 -4.33
CA GLU A 34 0.18 -2.94 -4.63
C GLU A 34 1.03 -2.83 -3.37
N VAL A 35 0.46 -2.36 -2.25
CA VAL A 35 1.13 -2.35 -0.95
C VAL A 35 1.47 -3.77 -0.50
N ALA A 36 0.56 -4.73 -0.67
CA ALA A 36 0.83 -6.13 -0.33
C ALA A 36 1.97 -6.71 -1.18
N ARG A 37 1.99 -6.43 -2.49
CA ARG A 37 3.05 -6.84 -3.41
C ARG A 37 4.40 -6.27 -3.01
N LEU A 38 4.47 -4.96 -2.76
CA LEU A 38 5.70 -4.26 -2.37
C LEU A 38 6.22 -4.72 -1.01
N LYS A 39 5.33 -5.07 -0.07
CA LYS A 39 5.74 -5.66 1.21
C LYS A 39 6.41 -7.02 1.00
N ALA A 40 5.79 -7.91 0.24
CA ALA A 40 6.38 -9.22 -0.06
C ALA A 40 7.73 -9.09 -0.78
N GLU A 41 7.86 -8.13 -1.69
CA GLU A 41 9.13 -7.84 -2.38
C GLU A 41 10.19 -7.33 -1.39
N ASN A 42 9.85 -6.38 -0.52
CA ASN A 42 10.76 -5.87 0.50
C ASN A 42 11.18 -6.96 1.50
N ASP A 43 10.25 -7.80 1.94
CA ASP A 43 10.55 -8.90 2.86
C ASP A 43 11.55 -9.86 2.22
N GLY A 44 11.35 -10.22 0.94
CA GLY A 44 12.31 -11.05 0.20
C GLY A 44 13.68 -10.38 -0.02
N LEU A 45 13.71 -9.06 -0.23
CA LEU A 45 14.96 -8.31 -0.34
C LEU A 45 15.71 -8.24 1.00
N VAL A 46 15.00 -8.08 2.11
CA VAL A 46 15.56 -8.07 3.46
C VAL A 46 16.15 -9.44 3.80
N GLU A 47 15.43 -10.52 3.48
CA GLU A 47 15.94 -11.89 3.66
C GLU A 47 17.21 -12.14 2.82
N ALA A 48 17.18 -11.76 1.54
CA ALA A 48 18.33 -11.92 0.65
C ALA A 48 19.54 -11.09 1.11
N LEU A 49 19.32 -9.88 1.65
CA LEU A 49 20.38 -9.07 2.22
C LEU A 49 20.93 -9.69 3.50
N GLY A 50 20.07 -10.20 4.39
CA GLY A 50 20.48 -10.91 5.60
C GLY A 50 21.41 -12.08 5.29
N SER A 51 21.00 -12.96 4.39
CA SER A 51 21.85 -14.10 3.95
C SER A 51 23.21 -13.65 3.40
N ARG A 52 23.26 -12.57 2.62
CA ARG A 52 24.54 -12.04 2.10
C ARG A 52 25.42 -11.46 3.20
N VAL A 53 24.84 -10.84 4.21
CA VAL A 53 25.59 -10.32 5.36
C VAL A 53 26.18 -11.46 6.16
N ASP A 54 25.42 -12.54 6.37
CA ASP A 54 25.88 -13.73 7.07
C ASP A 54 27.03 -14.40 6.30
N ASP A 55 26.89 -14.61 4.97
CA ASP A 55 27.95 -15.14 4.11
C ASP A 55 29.25 -14.31 4.21
N VAL A 56 29.15 -12.98 4.19
CA VAL A 56 30.30 -12.09 4.32
C VAL A 56 30.91 -12.16 5.71
N SER A 57 30.08 -12.27 6.76
CA SER A 57 30.53 -12.41 8.14
C SER A 57 31.36 -13.70 8.30
N GLU A 58 30.86 -14.83 7.79
CA GLU A 58 31.58 -16.11 7.83
C GLU A 58 32.93 -16.06 7.12
N LEU A 59 33.03 -15.32 6.00
CA LEU A 59 34.30 -15.12 5.29
C LEU A 59 35.31 -14.25 6.05
N LEU A 60 34.85 -13.37 6.95
CA LEU A 60 35.70 -12.45 7.73
C LEU A 60 36.13 -13.02 9.09
N GLU A 61 35.38 -13.96 9.68
CA GLU A 61 35.77 -14.69 10.90
C GLU A 61 37.18 -15.33 10.83
N PRO A 62 37.62 -15.99 9.74
CA PRO A 62 38.95 -16.58 9.67
C PRO A 62 40.09 -15.55 9.55
N VAL A 63 39.80 -14.31 9.13
CA VAL A 63 40.81 -13.23 8.98
C VAL A 63 41.05 -12.49 10.30
N THR A 64 40.10 -12.55 11.23
CA THR A 64 40.12 -11.81 12.50
C THR A 64 40.67 -12.60 13.69
N ARG A 65 41.05 -13.87 13.50
CA ARG A 65 41.55 -14.80 14.53
C ARG A 65 43.03 -15.14 14.30
#